data_AF-A0A7Z9HWJ9-F1
#
_entry.id   AF-A0A7Z9HWJ9-F1
#
_cell.length_a   1.000
_cell.length_b   1.000
_cell.length_c   1.000
_cell.angle_alpha   90.00
_cell.angle_beta   90.00
_cell.angle_gamma   90.00
#
_symmetry.space_group_name_H-M   'P 1'
#
loop_
_entity.id
_entity.type
_entity.pdbx_description
1 polymer ?
#
loop_
_entity_poly.entity_id
_entity_poly.type
_entity_poly.pdbx_seq_one_letter_code
_entity_poly.pdbx_strand_id
1 'polypeptide(L)'
;MEGAFGDGFDMNFEEHVTVLKDITSLKGARSLCTQSYDNAIKLIASKTTDEIFEPMPAGSVMGGDPKFVAVSDIVEHTAHHRGSLSTYTRLCGKVPPMPYMEVEPSNS
;
A
#
# COMPACT_ATOMS: atom_id res chain seq x y z
N MET A 1 -4.68 10.65 6.25
CA MET A 1 -5.66 10.87 5.19
C MET A 1 -6.66 9.72 5.25
N GLU A 2 -7.95 10.03 5.23
CA GLU A 2 -9.01 9.05 5.48
C GLU A 2 -9.41 8.27 4.21
N GLY A 3 -9.12 8.79 3.02
CA GLY A 3 -9.24 8.07 1.75
C GLY A 3 -10.64 7.50 1.53
N ALA A 4 -10.72 6.20 1.26
CA ALA A 4 -11.98 5.45 1.14
C ALA A 4 -12.96 5.67 2.32
N PHE A 5 -12.46 5.99 3.51
CA PHE A 5 -13.27 6.18 4.73
C PHE A 5 -13.59 7.64 5.05
N GLY A 6 -13.13 8.60 4.23
CA GLY A 6 -13.46 10.02 4.33
C GLY A 6 -14.15 10.53 3.07
N ASP A 7 -13.87 11.77 2.67
CA ASP A 7 -14.46 12.41 1.48
C ASP A 7 -13.88 11.92 0.13
N GLY A 8 -13.05 10.88 0.14
CA GLY A 8 -12.36 10.34 -1.03
C GLY A 8 -10.84 10.43 -0.95
N PHE A 9 -10.18 9.93 -2.00
CA PHE A 9 -8.73 10.01 -2.12
C PHE A 9 -8.29 11.42 -2.54
N ASP A 10 -7.22 11.90 -1.93
CA ASP A 10 -6.55 13.13 -2.38
C ASP A 10 -5.88 12.88 -3.73
N MET A 11 -6.18 13.75 -4.68
CA MET A 11 -5.74 13.65 -6.08
C MET A 11 -4.61 14.64 -6.39
N ASN A 12 -4.07 15.34 -5.39
CA ASN A 12 -2.91 16.21 -5.55
C ASN A 12 -1.61 15.38 -5.59
N PHE A 13 -1.44 14.64 -6.69
CA PHE A 13 -0.29 13.76 -6.89
C PHE A 13 1.04 14.54 -6.88
N GLU A 14 1.05 15.79 -7.31
CA GLU A 14 2.24 16.65 -7.29
C GLU A 14 2.74 16.89 -5.86
N GLU A 15 1.83 17.16 -4.92
CA GLU A 15 2.17 17.31 -3.50
C GLU A 15 2.67 15.98 -2.92
N HIS A 16 1.98 14.87 -3.19
CA HIS A 16 2.41 13.54 -2.76
C HIS A 16 3.80 13.18 -3.29
N VAL A 17 4.06 13.42 -4.58
CA VAL A 17 5.38 13.18 -5.20
C VAL A 17 6.44 14.06 -4.55
N THR A 18 6.12 15.30 -4.20
CA THR A 18 7.07 16.20 -3.52
C THR A 18 7.50 15.63 -2.18
N VAL A 19 6.54 15.18 -1.35
CA VAL A 19 6.83 14.53 -0.07
C VAL A 19 7.64 13.24 -0.26
N LEU A 20 7.31 12.43 -1.28
CA LEU A 20 8.00 11.17 -1.53
C LEU A 20 9.44 11.35 -2.03
N LYS A 21 9.76 12.47 -2.70
CA LYS A 21 11.11 12.78 -3.19
C LYS A 21 12.13 12.96 -2.07
N ASP A 22 11.69 13.35 -0.87
CA ASP A 22 12.57 13.51 0.29
C ASP A 22 13.05 12.14 0.84
N ILE A 23 12.40 11.04 0.44
CA ILE A 23 12.77 9.69 0.82
C ILE A 23 13.88 9.15 -0.09
N THR A 24 15.12 9.46 0.28
CA THR A 24 16.33 9.15 -0.52
C THR A 24 17.07 7.88 -0.10
N SER A 25 16.49 7.08 0.81
CA SER A 25 17.13 5.85 1.30
C SER A 25 16.17 4.66 1.38
N LEU A 26 16.69 3.45 1.19
CA LEU A 26 15.92 2.21 1.33
C LEU A 26 15.35 2.06 2.75
N LYS A 27 16.11 2.46 3.78
CA LYS A 27 15.63 2.45 5.16
C LYS A 27 14.43 3.38 5.35
N GLY A 28 14.50 4.60 4.79
CA GLY A 28 13.40 5.56 4.81
C GLY A 28 12.16 5.03 4.08
N ALA A 29 12.33 4.48 2.88
CA ALA A 29 11.24 3.91 2.10
C ALA A 29 10.54 2.75 2.82
N ARG A 30 11.32 1.85 3.45
CA ARG A 30 10.77 0.76 4.28
C ARG A 30 10.01 1.29 5.49
N SER A 31 10.57 2.28 6.20
CA SER A 31 9.94 2.88 7.37
C SER A 31 8.60 3.54 7.02
N LEU A 32 8.55 4.28 5.92
CA LEU A 32 7.32 4.91 5.44
C LEU A 32 6.28 3.84 5.05
N CYS A 33 6.69 2.81 4.31
CA CYS A 33 5.81 1.70 3.92
C CYS A 33 5.22 0.97 5.14
N THR A 34 6.03 0.63 6.14
CA THR A 34 5.56 0.04 7.41
C THR A 34 4.56 0.96 8.11
N GLN A 35 4.88 2.25 8.23
CA GLN A 35 3.99 3.22 8.88
C GLN A 35 2.65 3.35 8.13
N SER A 36 2.66 3.34 6.79
CA SER A 36 1.44 3.36 5.98
C SER A 36 0.57 2.14 6.23
N TYR A 37 1.14 0.93 6.32
CA TYR A 37 0.40 -0.27 6.68
C TYR A 37 -0.14 -0.21 8.10
N ASP A 38 0.65 0.23 9.08
CA ASP A 38 0.20 0.37 10.47
C ASP A 38 -1.00 1.32 10.56
N ASN A 39 -0.97 2.43 9.82
CA ASN A 39 -2.07 3.38 9.77
C ASN A 39 -3.32 2.78 9.12
N ALA A 40 -3.17 2.05 8.01
CA ALA A 40 -4.27 1.38 7.34
C ALA A 40 -4.90 0.31 8.25
N ILE A 41 -4.09 -0.52 8.90
CA ILE A 41 -4.53 -1.55 9.85
C ILE A 41 -5.31 -0.91 11.00
N LYS A 42 -4.76 0.14 11.62
CA LYS A 42 -5.44 0.87 12.72
C LYS A 42 -6.78 1.45 12.29
N LEU A 43 -6.82 2.07 11.10
CA LEU A 43 -8.06 2.63 10.56
C LEU A 43 -9.10 1.53 10.34
N ILE A 44 -8.76 0.47 9.61
CA ILE A 44 -9.70 -0.61 9.28
C ILE A 44 -10.18 -1.32 10.54
N ALA A 45 -9.28 -1.60 11.50
CA ALA A 45 -9.63 -2.24 12.76
C ALA A 45 -10.58 -1.40 13.64
N SER A 46 -10.67 -0.09 13.38
CA SER A 46 -11.60 0.81 14.08
C SER A 46 -13.01 0.85 13.48
N LYS A 47 -13.23 0.18 12.34
CA LYS A 47 -14.50 0.22 11.60
C LYS A 47 -15.34 -1.02 11.84
N THR A 48 -16.64 -0.83 11.83
CA THR A 48 -17.62 -1.91 11.80
C THR A 48 -17.66 -2.58 10.43
N THR A 49 -18.23 -3.78 10.37
CA THR A 49 -18.46 -4.47 9.09
C THR A 49 -19.32 -3.65 8.16
N ASP A 50 -20.42 -3.06 8.65
CA ASP A 50 -21.32 -2.24 7.82
C ASP A 50 -20.58 -1.05 7.20
N GLU A 51 -19.79 -0.31 7.99
CA GLU A 51 -18.97 0.80 7.49
C GLU A 51 -17.98 0.38 6.39
N ILE A 52 -17.46 -0.86 6.44
CA ILE A 52 -16.53 -1.42 5.44
C ILE A 52 -17.24 -1.76 4.12
N PHE A 53 -18.52 -2.13 4.18
CA PHE A 53 -19.32 -2.46 3.00
C PHE A 53 -20.05 -1.26 2.38
N GLU A 54 -20.08 -0.12 3.07
CA GLU A 54 -20.62 1.12 2.51
C GLU A 54 -19.87 1.53 1.23
N PRO A 55 -20.58 2.13 0.25
CA PRO A 55 -19.94 2.72 -0.92
C PRO A 55 -19.03 3.90 -0.56
N MET A 56 -17.95 4.05 -1.32
CA MET A 56 -17.13 5.28 -1.31
C MET A 56 -17.90 6.46 -1.94
N PRO A 57 -17.63 7.71 -1.53
CA PRO A 57 -18.27 8.90 -2.10
C PRO A 57 -18.19 8.95 -3.62
N ALA A 58 -19.29 9.33 -4.27
CA ALA A 58 -19.32 9.47 -5.73
C ALA A 58 -18.33 10.56 -6.18
N GLY A 59 -17.66 10.32 -7.31
CA GLY A 59 -16.67 11.26 -7.87
C GLY A 59 -15.25 11.14 -7.29
N SER A 60 -15.02 10.30 -6.27
CA SER A 60 -13.66 9.91 -5.89
C SER A 60 -13.09 8.87 -6.86
N VAL A 61 -11.78 8.61 -6.76
CA VAL A 61 -11.22 7.35 -7.24
C VAL A 61 -11.99 6.20 -6.57
N MET A 62 -12.45 5.23 -7.37
CA MET A 62 -13.33 4.11 -6.95
C MET A 62 -14.71 4.54 -6.40
N GLY A 63 -15.19 5.74 -6.74
CA GLY A 63 -16.47 6.24 -6.24
C GLY A 63 -17.64 5.30 -6.58
N GLY A 64 -18.45 4.96 -5.58
CA GLY A 64 -19.55 4.01 -5.70
C GLY A 64 -19.19 2.55 -5.41
N ASP A 65 -17.91 2.17 -5.44
CA ASP A 65 -17.47 0.85 -5.01
C ASP A 65 -17.47 0.75 -3.48
N PRO A 66 -17.73 -0.43 -2.89
CA PRO A 66 -17.60 -0.64 -1.45
C PRO A 66 -16.20 -0.30 -0.94
N LYS A 67 -16.08 0.30 0.25
CA LYS A 67 -14.78 0.71 0.83
C LYS A 67 -13.77 -0.44 0.96
N PHE A 68 -14.23 -1.68 1.16
CA PHE A 68 -13.34 -2.85 1.20
C PHE A 68 -12.55 -3.07 -0.10
N VAL A 69 -13.04 -2.59 -1.25
CA VAL A 69 -12.35 -2.71 -2.54
C VAL A 69 -10.97 -2.04 -2.48
N ALA A 70 -10.85 -0.90 -1.79
CA ALA A 70 -9.56 -0.25 -1.59
C ALA A 70 -8.53 -1.15 -0.88
N VAL A 71 -8.97 -2.01 0.04
CA VAL A 71 -8.09 -2.99 0.71
C VAL A 71 -7.66 -4.09 -0.27
N SER A 72 -8.61 -4.60 -1.07
CA SER A 72 -8.31 -5.58 -2.12
C SER A 72 -7.28 -5.04 -3.12
N ASP A 73 -7.43 -3.78 -3.53
CA ASP A 73 -6.53 -3.14 -4.49
C ASP A 73 -5.15 -2.88 -3.90
N ILE A 74 -5.04 -2.54 -2.61
CA ILE A 74 -3.73 -2.49 -1.93
C ILE A 74 -3.04 -3.85 -2.00
N VAL A 75 -3.76 -4.96 -1.78
CA VAL A 75 -3.20 -6.32 -1.80
C VAL A 75 -2.71 -6.69 -3.20
N GLU A 76 -3.53 -6.48 -4.23
CA GLU A 76 -3.16 -6.75 -5.62
C GLU A 76 -1.94 -5.90 -6.01
N HIS A 77 -2.03 -4.58 -5.84
CA HIS A 77 -1.02 -3.66 -6.31
C HIS A 77 0.33 -3.92 -5.62
N THR A 78 0.30 -4.31 -4.35
CA THR A 78 1.50 -4.74 -3.61
C THR A 78 2.09 -6.02 -4.21
N ALA A 79 1.25 -7.01 -4.55
CA ALA A 79 1.71 -8.24 -5.19
C ALA A 79 2.30 -7.98 -6.58
N HIS A 80 1.67 -7.12 -7.37
CA HIS A 80 2.14 -6.67 -8.68
C HIS A 80 3.55 -6.05 -8.58
N HIS A 81 3.73 -5.04 -7.72
CA HIS A 81 5.03 -4.38 -7.55
C HIS A 81 6.09 -5.28 -6.93
N ARG A 82 5.71 -6.21 -6.04
CA ARG A 82 6.63 -7.24 -5.54
C ARG A 82 7.15 -8.14 -6.67
N GLY A 83 6.31 -8.45 -7.66
CA GLY A 83 6.71 -9.14 -8.88
C GLY A 83 7.78 -8.36 -9.65
N SER A 84 7.52 -7.07 -9.92
CA SER A 84 8.48 -6.18 -10.58
C SER A 84 9.81 -6.06 -9.83
N LEU A 85 9.77 -5.91 -8.50
CA LEU A 85 10.98 -5.89 -7.65
C LEU A 85 11.75 -7.22 -7.70
N SER A 86 11.06 -8.35 -7.85
CA SER A 86 11.71 -9.65 -8.01
C SER A 86 12.47 -9.74 -9.33
N THR A 87 11.96 -9.13 -10.40
CA THR A 87 12.67 -8.99 -11.68
C THR A 87 13.92 -8.12 -11.51
N TYR A 88 13.80 -6.94 -10.89
CA TYR A 88 14.95 -6.07 -10.66
C TYR A 88 16.02 -6.71 -9.77
N THR A 89 15.61 -7.46 -8.75
CA THR A 89 16.53 -8.21 -7.89
C THR A 89 17.38 -9.19 -8.69
N ARG A 90 16.76 -9.92 -9.64
CA ARG A 90 17.49 -10.83 -10.54
C ARG A 90 18.43 -10.09 -11.49
N LEU A 91 18.03 -8.95 -12.04
CA LEU A 91 18.90 -8.12 -12.89
C LEU A 91 20.12 -7.60 -12.12
N CYS A 92 20.00 -7.40 -10.81
CA CYS A 92 21.12 -7.08 -9.92
C CYS A 92 21.95 -8.31 -9.50
N GLY A 93 21.73 -9.50 -10.07
CA GLY A 93 22.46 -10.72 -9.75
C GLY A 93 22.10 -11.34 -8.39
N LYS A 94 20.96 -10.98 -7.81
CA LYS A 94 20.50 -11.48 -6.49
C LYS A 94 19.32 -12.46 -6.65
N VAL A 95 19.13 -13.31 -5.65
CA VAL A 95 17.98 -14.21 -5.57
C VAL A 95 16.86 -13.51 -4.79
N PRO A 96 15.70 -13.22 -5.40
CA PRO A 96 14.59 -12.62 -4.67
C PRO A 96 13.96 -13.65 -3.72
N PRO A 97 13.44 -13.20 -2.57
CA PRO A 97 12.70 -14.09 -1.67
C PRO A 97 11.45 -14.62 -2.37
N MET A 98 11.18 -15.92 -2.20
CA MET A 98 9.95 -16.52 -2.71
C MET A 98 8.77 -16.12 -1.81
N PRO A 99 7.66 -15.60 -2.38
CA PRO A 99 6.45 -15.37 -1.61
C PRO A 99 5.95 -16.65 -0.93
N TYR A 100 5.38 -16.52 0.27
CA TYR A 100 4.74 -17.61 1.04
C TYR A 100 5.69 -18.70 1.58
N MET A 101 6.98 -18.60 1.33
CA MET A 101 8.00 -19.40 2.01
C MET A 101 8.49 -18.60 3.22
N GLU A 102 8.59 -19.23 4.39
CA GLU A 102 9.33 -18.63 5.51
C GLU A 102 10.77 -18.43 5.06
N VAL A 103 11.17 -17.16 4.97
CA VAL A 103 12.56 -16.80 4.69
C VAL A 103 13.20 -16.60 6.06
N GLU A 104 13.86 -17.64 6.57
CA GLU A 104 14.79 -17.50 7.68
C GLU A 104 15.74 -16.32 7.38
N PRO A 105 16.00 -15.41 8.33
CA PRO A 105 16.85 -14.26 8.06
C PRO A 105 18.24 -14.75 7.64
N SER A 106 18.62 -14.47 6.40
CA SER A 106 19.97 -14.80 5.93
C SER A 106 20.97 -13.89 6.64
N ASN A 107 21.81 -14.50 7.49
CA ASN A 107 23.04 -13.88 7.97
C ASN A 107 24.01 -13.74 6.80
N SER A 108 23.92 -12.62 6.06
CA SER A 108 24.93 -12.21 5.07
C SER A 108 25.18 -10.72 5.16
#